data_AF-A0A535ACI8-F1
#
_entry.id   AF-A0A535ACI8-F1
#
_cell.length_a   1.000
_cell.length_b   1.000
_cell.length_c   1.000
_cell.angle_alpha   90.00
_cell.angle_beta   90.00
_cell.angle_gamma   90.00
#
_symmetry.space_group_name_H-M   'P 1'
#
loop_
_entity.id
_entity.type
_entity.pdbx_description
1 polymer ?
#
loop_
_entity_poly.entity_id
_entity_poly.type
_entity_poly.pdbx_seq_one_letter_code
_entity_poly.pdbx_strand_id
1 'polypeptide(L)'
;MKLRTAHQFHPVIAYGDAVGNDCFELQRMFWASDVRSDLFAWEAKPEVRALVRDWHDLERLPDDTLLLIHHSMGNDVLSEVAKLPQKKAIVYHNITPAEYFSGLNDHAKRYSELGRAQLHELASVAEFGFADSEFNR
;
A
#
# COMPACT_ATOMS: atom_id res chain seq x y z
N MET A 1 20.60 -3.62 13.30
CA MET A 1 19.84 -2.37 13.53
C MET A 1 18.41 -2.76 13.88
N LYS A 2 17.81 -2.25 14.98
CA LYS A 2 16.41 -2.53 15.34
C LYS A 2 15.53 -1.58 14.52
N LEU A 3 14.54 -2.10 13.80
CA LEU A 3 13.53 -1.29 13.10
C LEU A 3 12.77 -0.44 14.14
N ARG A 4 12.66 0.87 13.92
CA ARG A 4 11.97 1.80 14.85
C ARG A 4 10.66 2.34 14.28
N THR A 5 10.61 2.51 12.96
CA THR A 5 9.46 3.10 12.26
C THR A 5 9.16 2.30 11.00
N ALA A 6 7.93 1.83 10.88
CA ALA A 6 7.39 1.12 9.74
C ALA A 6 5.98 1.63 9.45
N HIS A 7 5.89 2.66 8.61
CA HIS A 7 4.62 3.28 8.23
C HIS A 7 4.02 2.56 7.04
N GLN A 8 2.71 2.69 6.84
CA GLN A 8 1.98 1.95 5.82
C GLN A 8 1.18 2.91 4.94
N PHE A 9 1.13 2.61 3.64
CA PHE A 9 0.34 3.35 2.66
C PHE A 9 -0.54 2.40 1.85
N HIS A 10 -1.80 2.80 1.67
CA HIS A 10 -2.72 2.25 0.68
C HIS A 10 -3.60 3.40 0.16
N PRO A 11 -3.94 3.49 -1.15
CA PRO A 11 -4.71 4.61 -1.68
C PRO A 11 -6.08 4.79 -0.98
N VAL A 12 -6.74 3.71 -0.60
CA VAL A 12 -8.05 3.75 0.06
C VAL A 12 -8.06 2.82 1.28
N ILE A 13 -8.24 3.33 2.49
CA ILE A 13 -8.36 2.49 3.69
C ILE A 13 -9.82 2.45 4.14
N ALA A 14 -10.36 1.24 4.26
CA ALA A 14 -11.71 0.96 4.72
C ALA A 14 -11.69 -0.07 5.87
N TYR A 15 -12.73 -0.07 6.69
CA TYR A 15 -12.95 -1.17 7.65
C TYR A 15 -13.66 -2.33 6.97
N GLY A 16 -13.19 -3.56 7.21
CA GLY A 16 -13.87 -4.77 6.76
C GLY A 16 -13.53 -5.22 5.34
N ASP A 17 -12.69 -4.49 4.60
CA ASP A 17 -12.06 -5.00 3.38
C ASP A 17 -10.75 -5.75 3.67
N ALA A 18 -10.26 -6.52 2.71
CA ALA A 18 -9.10 -7.38 2.92
C ALA A 18 -7.82 -6.57 3.22
N VAL A 19 -7.57 -5.52 2.44
CA VAL A 19 -6.32 -4.74 2.53
C VAL A 19 -6.31 -3.83 3.74
N GLY A 20 -7.43 -3.18 4.09
CA GLY A 20 -7.54 -2.39 5.30
C GLY A 20 -7.37 -3.25 6.55
N ASN A 21 -8.00 -4.42 6.60
CA ASN A 21 -7.80 -5.37 7.70
C ASN A 21 -6.34 -5.81 7.84
N ASP A 22 -5.65 -6.08 6.74
CA ASP A 22 -4.21 -6.38 6.74
C ASP A 22 -3.39 -5.20 7.32
N CYS A 23 -3.67 -3.97 6.88
CA CYS A 23 -3.00 -2.77 7.40
C CYS A 23 -3.18 -2.64 8.93
N PHE A 24 -4.39 -2.86 9.44
CA PHE A 24 -4.69 -2.77 10.87
C PHE A 24 -4.00 -3.87 11.68
N GLU A 25 -3.99 -5.11 11.18
CA GLU A 25 -3.32 -6.21 11.88
C GLU A 25 -1.79 -6.05 11.87
N LEU A 26 -1.19 -5.64 10.75
CA LEU A 26 0.23 -5.32 10.69
C LEU A 26 0.58 -4.16 11.62
N GLN A 27 -0.24 -3.11 11.67
CA GLN A 27 -0.04 -1.99 12.60
C GLN A 27 -0.01 -2.49 14.04
N ARG A 28 -0.97 -3.35 14.43
CA ARG A 28 -1.04 -3.96 15.76
C ARG A 28 0.20 -4.80 16.06
N MET A 29 0.71 -5.57 15.10
CA MET A 29 1.94 -6.36 15.23
C MET A 29 3.18 -5.48 15.40
N PHE A 30 3.26 -4.37 14.66
CA PHE A 30 4.36 -3.40 14.79
C PHE A 30 4.36 -2.75 16.17
N TRP A 31 3.20 -2.30 16.66
CA TRP A 31 3.07 -1.74 18.00
C TRP A 31 3.47 -2.74 19.09
N ALA A 32 3.05 -4.00 18.98
CA ALA A 32 3.46 -5.07 19.90
C ALA A 32 4.98 -5.33 19.89
N SER A 33 5.66 -4.92 18.83
CA SER A 33 7.11 -5.05 18.65
C SER A 33 7.89 -3.75 18.93
N ASP A 34 7.24 -2.73 19.50
CA ASP A 34 7.84 -1.42 19.78
C ASP A 34 8.34 -0.70 18.50
N VAL A 35 7.58 -0.87 17.41
CA VAL A 35 7.77 -0.21 16.10
C VAL A 35 6.63 0.76 15.87
N ARG A 36 6.94 2.03 15.59
CA ARG A 36 5.92 3.04 15.26
C ARG A 36 5.35 2.77 13.86
N SER A 37 4.03 2.64 13.77
CA SER A 37 3.33 2.41 12.51
C SER A 37 2.08 3.29 12.43
N ASP A 38 2.13 4.32 11.59
CA ASP A 38 1.00 5.17 11.24
C ASP A 38 0.49 4.73 9.85
N LEU A 39 -0.81 4.85 9.62
CA LEU A 39 -1.44 4.55 8.32
C LEU A 39 -1.62 5.83 7.52
N PHE A 40 -1.33 5.78 6.22
CA PHE A 40 -1.48 6.89 5.29
C PHE A 40 -2.34 6.47 4.10
N ALA A 41 -3.25 7.35 3.67
CA ALA A 41 -4.08 7.09 2.49
C ALA A 41 -4.44 8.38 1.75
N TRP A 42 -4.84 8.24 0.50
CA TRP A 42 -5.59 9.30 -0.18
C TRP A 42 -6.98 9.38 0.41
N GLU A 43 -7.70 8.27 0.45
CA GLU A 43 -9.05 8.23 0.99
C GLU A 43 -9.11 7.31 2.22
N ALA A 44 -9.67 7.81 3.31
CA ALA A 44 -10.07 7.00 4.44
C ALA A 44 -11.60 7.02 4.59
N LYS A 45 -12.21 5.83 4.61
CA LYS A 45 -13.66 5.70 4.81
C LYS A 45 -14.06 6.21 6.20
N PRO A 46 -15.31 6.72 6.37
CA PRO A 46 -15.72 7.43 7.58
C PRO A 46 -15.42 6.70 8.89
N GLU A 47 -15.54 5.38 8.90
CA GLU A 47 -15.37 4.51 10.07
C GLU A 47 -13.93 4.49 10.60
N VAL A 48 -12.96 4.73 9.72
CA VAL A 48 -11.51 4.60 10.03
C VAL A 48 -10.75 5.91 9.86
N ARG A 49 -11.42 6.98 9.44
CA ARG A 49 -10.79 8.27 9.13
C ARG A 49 -9.94 8.83 10.28
N ALA A 50 -10.36 8.62 11.53
CA ALA A 50 -9.60 9.08 12.70
C ALA A 50 -8.26 8.34 12.91
N LEU A 51 -8.07 7.20 12.26
CA LEU A 51 -6.89 6.33 12.39
C LEU A 51 -5.89 6.52 11.25
N VAL A 52 -6.27 7.24 10.19
CA VAL A 52 -5.53 7.33 8.93
C VAL A 52 -5.14 8.78 8.68
N ARG A 53 -3.86 8.98 8.36
CA ARG A 53 -3.28 10.28 8.00
C ARG A 53 -3.35 10.50 6.49
N ASP A 54 -3.33 11.76 6.09
CA ASP A 54 -3.29 12.13 4.68
C ASP A 54 -1.95 11.73 4.06
N TRP A 55 -1.96 11.14 2.86
CA TRP A 55 -0.74 10.66 2.20
C TRP A 55 0.28 11.76 1.90
N HIS A 56 -0.10 13.04 1.79
CA HIS A 56 0.86 14.13 1.62
C HIS A 56 1.81 14.28 2.82
N ASP A 57 1.42 13.79 4.00
CA ASP A 57 2.31 13.79 5.17
C ASP A 57 3.50 12.82 5.02
N LEU A 58 3.48 11.91 4.03
CA LEU A 58 4.59 10.99 3.77
C LEU A 58 5.89 11.74 3.43
N GLU A 59 5.80 12.90 2.76
CA GLU A 59 6.97 13.74 2.43
C GLU A 59 7.71 14.26 3.67
N ARG A 60 7.02 14.30 4.82
CA ARG A 60 7.57 14.81 6.09
C ARG A 60 8.25 13.72 6.92
N LEU A 61 8.19 12.47 6.47
CA LEU A 61 8.77 11.35 7.17
C LEU A 61 10.30 11.34 7.03
N PRO A 62 11.04 10.95 8.08
CA PRO A 62 12.48 10.73 7.96
C PRO A 62 12.82 9.68 6.91
N ASP A 63 13.91 9.88 6.16
CA ASP A 63 14.38 8.97 5.10
C ASP A 63 14.70 7.54 5.59
N ASP A 64 15.02 7.37 6.88
CA ASP A 64 15.29 6.07 7.50
C ASP A 64 14.01 5.29 7.89
N THR A 65 12.84 5.86 7.65
CA THR A 65 11.54 5.19 7.82
C THR A 65 11.39 4.09 6.78
N LEU A 66 10.90 2.92 7.20
CA LEU A 66 10.39 1.92 6.26
C LEU A 66 8.94 2.26 5.92
N LEU A 67 8.62 2.37 4.63
CA LEU A 67 7.27 2.54 4.12
C LEU A 67 6.79 1.23 3.47
N LEU A 68 5.76 0.63 4.05
CA LEU A 68 5.05 -0.50 3.48
C LEU A 68 3.99 0.02 2.52
N ILE A 69 4.09 -0.33 1.24
CA ILE A 69 3.12 0.03 0.21
C ILE A 69 2.27 -1.20 -0.07
N HIS A 70 0.99 -1.15 0.32
CA HIS A 70 0.03 -2.19 0.00
C HIS A 70 -0.47 -1.95 -1.42
N HIS A 71 -0.24 -2.91 -2.31
CA HIS A 71 -0.58 -2.79 -3.72
C HIS A 71 -1.59 -3.86 -4.12
N SER A 72 -2.81 -3.42 -4.41
CA SER A 72 -3.97 -4.28 -4.71
C SER A 72 -4.69 -3.87 -6.01
N MET A 73 -4.44 -2.65 -6.49
CA MET A 73 -4.98 -2.09 -7.72
C MET A 73 -4.19 -0.84 -8.10
N GLY A 74 -4.26 -0.42 -9.36
CA GLY A 74 -3.68 0.85 -9.79
C GLY A 74 -4.36 2.04 -9.11
N ASN A 75 -3.62 3.13 -8.94
CA ASN A 75 -4.14 4.40 -8.42
C ASN A 75 -3.30 5.58 -8.91
N ASP A 76 -3.84 6.80 -8.84
CA ASP A 76 -3.20 7.95 -9.50
C ASP A 76 -2.04 8.59 -8.71
N VAL A 77 -1.84 8.23 -7.43
CA VAL A 77 -0.78 8.81 -6.57
C VAL A 77 0.43 7.91 -6.38
N LEU A 78 0.33 6.63 -6.78
CA LEU A 78 1.38 5.66 -6.48
C LEU A 78 2.76 6.07 -7.02
N SER A 79 2.81 6.61 -8.25
CA SER A 79 4.08 7.01 -8.86
C SER A 79 4.71 8.23 -8.16
N GLU A 80 3.95 8.99 -7.37
CA GLU A 80 4.50 10.04 -6.49
C GLU A 80 5.03 9.41 -5.21
N VAL A 81 4.25 8.53 -4.58
CA VAL A 81 4.66 7.77 -3.37
C VAL A 81 5.92 6.94 -3.64
N ALA A 82 6.02 6.32 -4.81
CA ALA A 82 7.17 5.50 -5.22
C ALA A 82 8.47 6.31 -5.40
N LYS A 83 8.38 7.64 -5.58
CA LYS A 83 9.55 8.53 -5.73
C LYS A 83 10.06 9.10 -4.42
N LEU A 84 9.30 8.96 -3.33
CA LEU A 84 9.70 9.46 -2.02
C LEU A 84 11.02 8.82 -1.55
N PRO A 85 11.83 9.48 -0.71
CA PRO A 85 13.17 8.98 -0.36
C PRO A 85 13.17 7.79 0.60
N GLN A 86 12.07 7.54 1.34
CA GLN A 86 12.01 6.51 2.37
C GLN A 86 12.23 5.10 1.80
N LYS A 87 12.75 4.19 2.61
CA LYS A 87 12.93 2.77 2.23
C LYS A 87 11.58 2.12 1.98
N LYS A 88 11.46 1.24 0.98
CA LYS A 88 10.16 0.69 0.55
C LYS A 88 10.09 -0.83 0.70
N ALA A 89 9.01 -1.29 1.29
CA ALA A 89 8.58 -2.69 1.26
C ALA A 89 7.22 -2.77 0.56
N ILE A 90 7.05 -3.70 -0.38
CA ILE A 90 5.82 -3.82 -1.15
C ILE A 90 5.04 -5.03 -0.62
N VAL A 91 3.80 -4.82 -0.21
CA VAL A 91 2.86 -5.88 0.15
C VAL A 91 1.88 -6.05 -1.00
N TYR A 92 2.02 -7.13 -1.77
CA TYR A 92 1.25 -7.36 -2.98
C TYR A 92 0.05 -8.28 -2.73
N HIS A 93 -1.14 -7.77 -3.01
CA HIS A 93 -2.46 -8.38 -2.68
C HIS A 93 -3.17 -9.01 -3.89
N ASN A 94 -2.41 -9.30 -4.95
CA ASN A 94 -2.91 -9.67 -6.26
C ASN A 94 -3.74 -8.55 -6.95
N ILE A 95 -3.83 -8.63 -8.27
CA ILE A 95 -4.69 -7.76 -9.09
C ILE A 95 -5.46 -8.67 -10.05
N THR A 96 -6.78 -8.60 -10.01
CA THR A 96 -7.63 -9.31 -10.97
C THR A 96 -7.24 -8.91 -12.40
N PRO A 97 -6.90 -9.88 -13.28
CA PRO A 97 -6.53 -9.60 -14.66
C PRO A 97 -7.60 -8.79 -15.40
N ALA A 98 -7.16 -7.82 -16.21
CA ALA A 98 -8.03 -6.82 -16.79
C ALA A 98 -9.04 -7.40 -17.78
N GLU A 99 -8.71 -8.52 -18.45
CA GLU A 99 -9.58 -9.22 -19.37
C GLU A 99 -10.90 -9.65 -18.73
N TYR A 100 -10.92 -9.92 -17.41
CA TYR A 100 -12.15 -10.26 -16.68
C TYR A 100 -13.12 -9.08 -16.51
N PHE A 101 -12.64 -7.84 -16.70
CA PHE A 101 -13.47 -6.63 -16.64
C PHE A 101 -13.88 -6.10 -18.01
N SER A 102 -13.35 -6.67 -19.10
CA SER A 102 -13.61 -6.20 -20.46
C SER A 102 -15.10 -6.23 -20.81
N GLY A 103 -15.67 -5.07 -21.17
CA GLY A 103 -17.09 -4.93 -21.50
C GLY A 103 -18.04 -4.96 -20.30
N LEU A 104 -17.54 -5.08 -19.08
CA LEU A 104 -18.31 -5.07 -17.84
C LEU A 104 -18.04 -3.83 -17.00
N ASN A 105 -16.77 -3.45 -16.87
CA ASN A 105 -16.34 -2.32 -16.04
C ASN A 105 -15.01 -1.75 -16.56
N ASP A 106 -15.11 -0.74 -17.42
CA ASP A 106 -13.93 -0.09 -18.03
C ASP A 106 -13.01 0.57 -17.00
N HIS A 107 -13.57 1.05 -15.88
CA HIS A 107 -12.78 1.62 -14.80
C HIS A 107 -11.92 0.55 -14.13
N ALA A 108 -12.52 -0.56 -13.70
CA ALA A 108 -11.79 -1.67 -13.10
C ALA A 108 -10.76 -2.26 -14.07
N LYS A 109 -11.12 -2.41 -15.35
CA LYS A 109 -10.19 -2.82 -16.42
C LYS A 109 -8.95 -1.93 -16.46
N ARG A 110 -9.16 -0.61 -16.59
CA ARG A 110 -8.08 0.38 -16.66
C ARG A 110 -7.17 0.32 -15.42
N TYR A 111 -7.74 0.29 -14.22
CA TYR A 111 -6.96 0.30 -12.99
C TYR A 111 -6.30 -1.05 -12.67
N SER A 112 -6.81 -2.16 -13.21
CA SER A 112 -6.09 -3.44 -13.22
C SER A 112 -4.86 -3.40 -14.14
N GLU A 113 -4.98 -2.87 -15.37
CA GLU A 113 -3.84 -2.69 -16.29
C GLU A 113 -2.79 -1.75 -15.69
N LEU A 114 -3.23 -0.60 -15.17
CA LEU A 114 -2.37 0.37 -14.50
C LEU A 114 -1.67 -0.26 -13.29
N GLY A 115 -2.41 -1.00 -12.44
CA GLY A 115 -1.85 -1.64 -11.27
C GLY A 115 -0.75 -2.63 -11.60
N ARG A 116 -0.87 -3.38 -12.70
CA ARG A 116 0.19 -4.30 -13.15
C ARG A 116 1.42 -3.55 -13.66
N ALA A 117 1.24 -2.46 -14.41
CA ALA A 117 2.36 -1.60 -14.81
C ALA A 117 3.06 -0.96 -13.59
N GLN A 118 2.28 -0.49 -12.64
CA GLN A 118 2.73 0.09 -11.38
C GLN A 118 3.46 -0.90 -10.48
N LEU A 119 3.09 -2.18 -10.51
CA LEU A 119 3.83 -3.21 -9.78
C LEU A 119 5.28 -3.32 -10.27
N HIS A 120 5.53 -3.15 -11.59
CA HIS A 120 6.88 -3.10 -12.13
C HIS A 120 7.64 -1.85 -11.68
N GLU A 121 6.98 -0.70 -11.60
CA GLU A 121 7.56 0.54 -11.03
C GLU A 121 7.98 0.31 -9.58
N LEU A 122 7.08 -0.23 -8.75
CA LEU A 122 7.36 -0.54 -7.35
C LEU A 122 8.52 -1.56 -7.20
N ALA A 123 8.55 -2.60 -8.03
CA ALA A 123 9.62 -3.59 -8.00
C ALA A 123 11.01 -2.99 -8.25
N SER A 124 11.10 -1.89 -9.01
CA SER A 124 12.37 -1.21 -9.30
C SER A 124 12.93 -0.39 -8.12
N VAL A 125 12.08 -0.06 -7.13
CA VAL A 125 12.43 0.78 -5.98
C VAL A 125 12.29 0.06 -4.63
N ALA A 126 11.79 -1.17 -4.63
CA ALA A 126 11.56 -1.97 -3.43
C ALA A 126 12.85 -2.55 -2.84
N GLU A 127 13.02 -2.45 -1.53
CA GLU A 127 14.01 -3.26 -0.80
C GLU A 127 13.49 -4.68 -0.54
N PHE A 128 12.18 -4.81 -0.32
CA PHE A 128 11.52 -6.08 -0.01
C PHE A 128 10.17 -6.18 -0.73
N GLY A 129 9.82 -7.39 -1.16
CA GLY A 129 8.50 -7.73 -1.67
C GLY A 129 7.89 -8.84 -0.83
N PHE A 130 6.63 -8.67 -0.45
CA PHE A 130 5.82 -9.63 0.27
C PHE A 130 4.62 -9.99 -0.60
N ALA A 131 4.41 -11.29 -0.80
CA ALA A 131 3.27 -11.83 -1.49
C ALA A 131 2.42 -12.61 -0.47
N ASP A 132 1.10 -12.48 -0.57
CA ASP A 132 0.15 -13.23 0.27
C ASP A 132 0.15 -14.75 0.00
N SER A 133 0.76 -15.19 -1.12
CA SER A 133 0.71 -16.55 -1.62
C SER A 133 1.80 -16.81 -2.66
N GLU A 134 2.13 -18.08 -2.90
CA GLU A 134 3.06 -18.49 -3.97
C GLU A 134 2.54 -18.13 -5.37
N PHE A 135 1.23 -17.99 -5.55
CA PHE A 135 0.65 -17.50 -6.80
C PHE A 135 1.05 -16.04 -7.09
N ASN A 136 1.25 -15.24 -6.04
CA ASN A 136 1.60 -13.83 -6.12
C ASN A 136 3.12 -13.56 -6.20
N ARG A 137 3.97 -14.59 -6.11
CA ARG A 137 5.44 -14.47 -6.17
C ARG A 137 5.96 -14.37 -7.60
#